data_AF-A0A3S1QPE7-F1
#
_entry.id   AF-A0A3S1QPE7-F1
#
_cell.length_a   1.000
_cell.length_b   1.000
_cell.length_c   1.000
_cell.angle_alpha   90.00
_cell.angle_beta   90.00
_cell.angle_gamma   90.00
#
_symmetry.space_group_name_H-M   'P 1'
#
loop_
_entity.id
_entity.type
_entity.pdbx_description
1 polymer ?
#
loop_
_entity_poly.entity_id
_entity_poly.type
_entity_poly.pdbx_seq_one_letter_code
_entity_poly.pdbx_strand_id
1 'polypeptide(L)'
;CHTPRDFAGGTRKSEWLAGATAAEGSGIVPNITSGEGGLSDWLEADIANFLETGFTPDFDTVGGAMVDVQRNMAQLTPEDRAAISAYLKAIPPHPNGYPARKQPSS
;
A
#
# COMPACT_ATOMS: atom_id res chain seq x y z
N CYS A 1 7.10 4.08 -4.09
CA CYS A 1 6.18 5.07 -3.47
C CYS A 1 6.06 4.88 -1.96
N HIS A 2 5.93 3.65 -1.47
CA HIS A 2 5.63 3.34 -0.06
C HIS A 2 6.83 3.39 0.91
N THR A 3 7.93 4.09 0.59
CA THR A 3 9.10 4.16 1.49
C THR A 3 9.41 5.61 1.82
N PRO A 4 9.57 5.97 3.10
CA PRO A 4 9.85 7.34 3.51
C PRO A 4 11.16 7.85 2.91
N ARG A 5 11.28 9.17 2.78
CA ARG A 5 12.50 9.82 2.30
C ARG A 5 13.10 10.72 3.37
N ASP A 6 14.42 10.87 3.34
CA ASP A 6 15.15 11.86 4.15
C ASP A 6 15.13 13.26 3.50
N PHE A 7 15.73 14.23 4.17
CA PHE A 7 15.80 15.62 3.68
C PHE A 7 16.60 15.78 2.38
N ALA A 8 17.46 14.82 2.04
CA ALA A 8 18.19 14.78 0.78
C ALA A 8 17.40 14.06 -0.33
N GLY A 9 16.19 13.56 -0.04
CA GLY A 9 15.35 12.80 -0.96
C GLY A 9 15.71 11.31 -1.06
N GLY A 10 16.70 10.84 -0.30
CA GLY A 10 17.10 9.43 -0.23
C GLY A 10 16.06 8.57 0.49
N THR A 11 15.94 7.29 0.12
CA THR A 11 14.99 6.39 0.81
C THR A 11 15.53 5.95 2.17
N ARG A 12 14.66 6.02 3.19
CA ARG A 12 14.95 5.50 4.54
C ARG A 12 14.77 3.99 4.55
N LYS A 13 15.85 3.26 4.28
CA LYS A 13 15.83 1.79 4.13
C LYS A 13 15.36 1.05 5.39
N SER A 14 15.57 1.62 6.57
CA SER A 14 15.07 1.07 7.84
C SER A 14 13.55 1.14 8.01
N GLU A 15 12.87 1.91 7.16
CA GLU A 15 11.42 2.13 7.15
C GLU A 15 10.83 1.68 5.80
N TRP A 16 11.46 0.69 5.17
CA TRP A 16 11.06 0.19 3.87
C TRP A 16 9.60 -0.28 3.89
N LEU A 17 8.82 0.21 2.91
CA LEU A 17 7.38 -0.05 2.74
C LEU A 17 6.43 0.50 3.84
N ALA A 18 6.95 1.29 4.79
CA ALA A 18 6.17 1.85 5.90
C ALA A 18 5.25 3.05 5.53
N GLY A 19 5.08 3.34 4.24
CA GLY A 19 4.33 4.50 3.74
C GLY A 19 5.22 5.72 3.50
N ALA A 20 4.65 6.80 2.99
CA ALA A 20 5.35 8.07 2.78
C ALA A 20 4.37 9.22 2.51
N THR A 21 4.83 10.46 2.66
CA THR A 21 4.19 11.60 1.98
C THR A 21 4.30 11.42 0.46
N ALA A 22 3.20 11.60 -0.26
CA ALA A 22 3.18 11.50 -1.71
C ALA A 22 4.16 12.51 -2.33
N ALA A 23 4.93 12.08 -3.33
CA ALA A 23 5.85 12.97 -4.02
C ALA A 23 5.10 13.97 -4.93
N GLU A 24 3.88 13.62 -5.33
CA GLU A 24 3.08 14.38 -6.29
C GLU A 24 2.18 15.46 -5.65
N GLY A 25 2.11 15.58 -4.32
CA GLY A 25 1.25 16.56 -3.65
C GLY A 25 0.89 16.24 -2.19
N SER A 26 -0.28 16.71 -1.74
CA SER A 26 -0.76 16.65 -0.33
C SER A 26 -1.32 15.28 0.12
N GLY A 27 -0.96 14.21 -0.58
CA GLY A 27 -1.43 12.85 -0.29
C GLY A 27 -0.51 12.07 0.66
N ILE A 28 -1.04 11.00 1.24
CA ILE A 28 -0.26 9.99 1.94
C ILE A 28 -0.30 8.71 1.13
N VAL A 29 0.88 8.16 0.88
CA VAL A 29 1.06 6.80 0.37
C VAL A 29 1.07 5.86 1.58
N PRO A 30 0.15 4.88 1.65
CA PRO A 30 -0.07 4.10 2.86
C PRO A 30 1.09 3.14 3.17
N ASN A 31 1.16 2.69 4.42
CA ASN A 31 1.99 1.55 4.83
C ASN A 31 1.46 0.28 4.15
N ILE A 32 2.34 -0.51 3.53
CA ILE A 32 1.97 -1.81 2.92
C ILE A 32 2.64 -3.01 3.59
N THR A 33 3.16 -2.81 4.80
CA THR A 33 3.56 -3.89 5.72
C THR A 33 2.40 -4.26 6.65
N SER A 34 2.55 -5.33 7.42
CA SER A 34 1.56 -5.74 8.43
C SER A 34 1.63 -4.93 9.74
N GLY A 35 2.26 -3.76 9.75
CA GLY A 35 2.28 -2.86 10.91
C GLY A 35 1.02 -2.00 11.03
N GLU A 36 0.97 -1.16 12.08
CA GLU A 36 -0.16 -0.27 12.34
C GLU A 36 -0.55 0.55 11.10
N GLY A 37 -1.84 0.67 10.80
CA GLY A 37 -2.36 1.40 9.64
C GLY A 37 -1.88 0.87 8.27
N GLY A 38 -1.35 -0.36 8.22
CA GLY A 38 -0.99 -1.07 7.00
C GLY A 38 -1.93 -2.25 6.72
N LEU A 39 -1.37 -3.37 6.25
CA LEU A 39 -2.11 -4.55 5.79
C LEU A 39 -2.34 -5.58 6.90
N SER A 40 -2.28 -5.21 8.18
CA SER A 40 -2.50 -6.15 9.29
C SER A 40 -3.88 -6.81 9.20
N ASP A 41 -4.89 -5.99 8.90
CA ASP A 41 -6.31 -6.37 8.94
C ASP A 41 -6.79 -6.95 7.60
N TRP A 42 -5.94 -6.90 6.57
CA TRP A 42 -6.24 -7.45 5.25
C TRP A 42 -5.78 -8.90 5.16
N LEU A 43 -6.62 -9.75 4.57
CA LEU A 43 -6.26 -11.10 4.17
C LEU A 43 -5.37 -11.05 2.91
N GLU A 44 -4.62 -12.12 2.64
CA GLU A 44 -3.87 -12.23 1.37
C GLU A 44 -4.79 -12.16 0.15
N ALA A 45 -5.99 -12.75 0.26
CA ALA A 45 -7.02 -12.70 -0.77
C ALA A 45 -7.52 -11.27 -1.01
N ASP A 46 -7.63 -10.45 0.04
CA ASP A 46 -8.04 -9.06 -0.08
C ASP A 46 -7.01 -8.25 -0.87
N ILE A 47 -5.72 -8.46 -0.58
CA ILE A 47 -4.62 -7.82 -1.30
C ILE A 47 -4.64 -8.24 -2.77
N ALA A 48 -4.83 -9.54 -3.05
CA ALA A 48 -4.86 -10.03 -4.43
C ALA A 48 -6.06 -9.46 -5.20
N ASN A 49 -7.23 -9.40 -4.56
CA ASN A 49 -8.43 -8.81 -5.13
C ASN A 49 -8.27 -7.30 -5.37
N PHE A 50 -7.61 -6.58 -4.47
CA PHE A 50 -7.29 -5.16 -4.66
C PHE A 50 -6.35 -4.97 -5.86
N LEU A 51 -5.32 -5.81 -6.01
CA LEU A 51 -4.41 -5.74 -7.17
C LEU A 51 -5.14 -6.03 -8.49
N GLU A 52 -6.16 -6.87 -8.46
CA GLU A 52 -6.99 -7.19 -9.62
C GLU A 52 -8.01 -6.09 -9.97
N THR A 53 -8.71 -5.56 -8.96
CA THR A 53 -9.94 -4.78 -9.17
C THR A 53 -9.78 -3.32 -8.78
N GLY A 54 -8.84 -2.99 -7.90
CA GLY A 54 -8.69 -1.69 -7.28
C GLY A 54 -9.65 -1.40 -6.13
N PHE A 55 -10.48 -2.36 -5.72
CA PHE A 55 -11.34 -2.22 -4.55
C PHE A 55 -10.63 -2.65 -3.28
N THR A 56 -10.79 -1.84 -2.24
CA THR A 56 -10.40 -2.14 -0.86
C THR A 56 -11.44 -3.09 -0.21
N PRO A 57 -11.11 -3.77 0.91
CA PRO A 57 -12.04 -4.63 1.64
C PRO A 57 -13.30 -3.94 2.15
N ASP A 58 -13.21 -2.63 2.39
CA ASP A 58 -14.30 -1.76 2.81
C ASP A 58 -15.05 -1.12 1.62
N PHE A 59 -14.85 -1.63 0.40
CA PHE A 59 -15.51 -1.21 -0.84
C PHE A 59 -15.18 0.21 -1.32
N ASP A 60 -14.15 0.86 -0.76
CA ASP A 60 -13.54 2.05 -1.35
C ASP A 60 -12.67 1.69 -2.56
N THR A 61 -12.30 2.67 -3.37
CA THR A 61 -11.51 2.50 -4.61
C THR A 61 -10.13 3.13 -4.52
N VAL A 62 -9.18 2.49 -5.16
CA VAL A 62 -7.84 3.05 -5.36
C VAL A 62 -7.90 4.38 -6.13
N GLY A 63 -7.14 5.37 -5.66
CA GLY A 63 -7.05 6.69 -6.28
C GLY A 63 -5.61 7.14 -6.57
N GLY A 64 -5.49 8.28 -7.24
CA GLY A 64 -4.20 8.92 -7.54
C GLY A 64 -3.26 8.05 -8.40
N ALA A 65 -1.96 8.17 -8.17
CA ALA A 65 -0.93 7.45 -8.93
C ALA A 65 -1.02 5.92 -8.79
N MET A 66 -1.72 5.42 -7.77
CA MET A 66 -1.88 3.97 -7.56
C MET A 66 -2.85 3.34 -8.58
N VAL A 67 -3.71 4.12 -9.24
CA VAL A 67 -4.63 3.62 -10.29
C VAL A 67 -3.86 2.97 -11.44
N ASP A 68 -2.82 3.63 -11.94
CA ASP A 68 -2.04 3.09 -13.06
C ASP A 68 -1.18 1.88 -12.65
N VAL A 69 -0.69 1.87 -11.40
CA VAL A 69 0.00 0.70 -10.84
C VAL A 69 -0.96 -0.48 -10.78
N GLN A 70 -2.14 -0.29 -10.21
CA GLN A 70 -3.17 -1.32 -10.10
C GLN A 70 -3.58 -1.87 -11.47
N ARG A 71 -3.80 -1.01 -12.48
CA ARG A 71 -4.17 -1.46 -13.84
C ARG A 71 -3.14 -2.39 -14.47
N ASN A 72 -1.86 -2.14 -14.20
CA ASN A 72 -0.79 -3.03 -14.63
C ASN A 72 -0.77 -4.33 -13.82
N MET A 73 -0.99 -4.27 -12.50
CA MET A 73 -1.09 -5.46 -11.66
C MET A 73 -2.27 -6.35 -12.05
N ALA A 74 -3.37 -5.76 -12.53
CA ALA A 74 -4.53 -6.49 -13.01
C ALA A 74 -4.25 -7.35 -14.25
N GLN A 75 -3.18 -7.08 -15.00
CA GLN A 75 -2.74 -7.90 -16.14
C GLN A 75 -1.97 -9.16 -15.73
N LEU A 76 -1.54 -9.24 -14.46
CA LEU A 76 -0.84 -10.41 -13.95
C LEU A 76 -1.80 -11.59 -13.77
N THR A 77 -1.23 -12.79 -13.78
CA THR A 77 -1.99 -14.00 -13.47
C THR A 77 -2.51 -13.96 -12.02
N PRO A 78 -3.61 -14.67 -11.70
CA PRO A 78 -4.05 -14.83 -10.32
C PRO A 78 -2.95 -15.35 -9.40
N GLU A 79 -2.12 -16.28 -9.89
CA GLU A 79 -1.01 -16.87 -9.16
C GLU A 79 0.08 -15.84 -8.81
N ASP A 80 0.44 -14.97 -9.75
CA ASP A 80 1.42 -13.90 -9.51
C ASP A 80 0.91 -12.88 -8.49
N ARG A 81 -0.37 -12.50 -8.57
CA ARG A 81 -0.99 -11.59 -7.58
C ARG A 81 -1.03 -12.22 -6.19
N ALA A 82 -1.35 -13.50 -6.09
CA ALA A 82 -1.29 -14.24 -4.84
C ALA A 82 0.13 -14.30 -4.26
N ALA A 83 1.15 -14.50 -5.11
CA ALA A 83 2.55 -14.48 -4.69
C ALA A 83 2.97 -13.09 -4.15
N ILE A 84 2.51 -12.00 -4.78
CA ILE A 84 2.72 -10.63 -4.28
C ILE A 84 2.06 -10.45 -2.92
N SER A 85 0.80 -10.90 -2.75
CA SER A 85 0.09 -10.83 -1.46
C SER A 85 0.84 -11.57 -0.35
N ALA A 86 1.24 -12.81 -0.61
CA ALA A 86 2.00 -13.61 0.35
C ALA A 86 3.34 -12.96 0.71
N TYR A 87 4.03 -12.40 -0.29
CA TYR A 87 5.26 -11.65 -0.07
C TYR A 87 5.02 -10.44 0.86
N LEU A 88 4.02 -9.61 0.58
CA LEU A 88 3.71 -8.44 1.40
C LEU A 88 3.36 -8.81 2.85
N LYS A 89 2.63 -9.92 3.06
CA LYS A 89 2.31 -10.41 4.41
C LYS A 89 3.54 -10.97 5.15
N ALA A 90 4.54 -11.48 4.44
CA ALA A 90 5.77 -12.02 5.03
C ALA A 90 6.77 -10.93 5.46
N ILE A 91 6.59 -9.67 5.02
CA ILE A 91 7.48 -8.56 5.37
C ILE A 91 7.30 -8.21 6.85
N PRO A 92 8.39 -8.07 7.63
CA PRO A 92 8.31 -7.65 9.02
C PRO A 92 7.50 -6.36 9.17
N PRO A 93 6.63 -6.27 10.19
CA PRO A 93 5.79 -5.09 10.38
C PRO A 93 6.66 -3.89 10.71
N HIS A 94 6.38 -2.76 10.05
CA HIS A 94 6.93 -1.46 10.42
C HIS A 94 5.82 -0.57 10.99
N PRO A 95 6.08 0.16 12.10
CA PRO A 95 5.10 1.10 12.65
C PRO A 95 4.74 2.15 11.60
N ASN A 96 3.50 2.66 11.66
CA ASN A 96 3.08 3.68 10.72
C ASN A 96 3.87 4.98 10.92
N GLY A 97 4.63 5.40 9.92
CA GLY A 97 5.20 6.75 9.90
C GLY A 97 4.21 7.82 9.41
N TYR A 98 3.11 7.40 8.76
CA TYR A 98 2.26 8.25 7.94
C TYR A 98 0.80 7.77 8.00
N PRO A 99 -0.04 8.32 8.91
CA PRO A 99 -1.41 7.84 9.08
C PRO A 99 -2.16 7.89 7.75
N ALA A 100 -2.85 6.80 7.42
CA ALA A 100 -3.75 6.78 6.27
C ALA A 100 -4.71 7.97 6.38
N ARG A 101 -5.05 8.57 5.24
CA ARG A 101 -6.03 9.67 5.21
C ARG A 101 -7.30 9.17 5.90
N LYS A 102 -7.65 9.77 7.05
CA LYS A 102 -8.95 9.50 7.69
C LYS A 102 -10.03 9.77 6.64
N GLN A 103 -10.87 8.78 6.36
CA GLN A 103 -12.08 9.05 5.58
C GLN A 103 -12.88 10.14 6.31
N PRO A 104 -13.47 11.11 5.59
CA PRO A 104 -14.35 12.08 6.23
C PRO A 104 -15.50 11.33 6.88
N SER A 105 -15.74 11.61 8.16
CA SER A 105 -16.93 11.12 8.87
C SER A 105 -18.17 11.56 8.10
N SER A 106 -19.03 10.60 7.78
CA SER A 106 -20.39 10.87 7.25
C SER A 106 -21.19 11.76 8.19
#